data_AF-A0A4S8HE52-F1
#
_entry.id   AF-A0A4S8HE52-F1
#
_cell.length_a   1.000
_cell.length_b   1.000
_cell.length_c   1.000
_cell.angle_alpha   90.00
_cell.angle_beta   90.00
_cell.angle_gamma   90.00
#
_symmetry.space_group_name_H-M   'P 1'
#
loop_
_entity.id
_entity.type
_entity.pdbx_description
1 polymer ?
#
loop_
_entity_poly.entity_id
_entity_poly.type
_entity_poly.pdbx_seq_one_letter_code
_entity_poly.pdbx_strand_id
1 'polypeptide(L)' 'MRIKDFSIKDTLTATDILDIIKLVGKNKDLIIVKNDGIRENDQYSVIIISSNNPEKSFRCDNDSLQEAMKNVLKEYVMNI' A
#
# COMPACT_ATOMS: atom_id res chain seq x y z
N MET A 1 2.96 -15.26 -6.91
CA MET A 1 2.90 -13.87 -7.41
C MET A 1 3.80 -13.02 -6.55
N ARG A 2 4.58 -12.10 -7.14
CA ARG A 2 5.49 -11.19 -6.42
C ARG A 2 4.78 -9.86 -6.18
N ILE A 3 5.21 -9.11 -5.16
CA ILE A 3 4.57 -7.83 -4.81
C ILE A 3 4.62 -6.80 -5.94
N LYS A 4 5.68 -6.81 -6.76
CA LYS A 4 5.83 -5.98 -7.97
C LYS A 4 4.80 -6.24 -9.07
N ASP A 5 4.16 -7.41 -9.05
CA ASP A 5 3.16 -7.75 -10.07
C ASP A 5 1.86 -6.93 -9.85
N PHE A 6 1.64 -6.42 -8.64
CA PHE A 6 0.46 -5.61 -8.30
C PHE A 6 0.61 -4.13 -8.69
N SER A 7 1.84 -3.59 -8.75
CA SER A 7 2.05 -2.16 -9.05
C SER A 7 1.77 -1.80 -10.51
N ILE A 8 1.73 -2.81 -11.40
CA ILE A 8 1.46 -2.66 -12.84
C ILE A 8 0.03 -3.03 -13.24
N LYS A 9 -0.80 -3.55 -12.32
CA LYS A 9 -2.20 -3.86 -12.63
C LYS A 9 -3.00 -2.58 -12.82
N ASP A 10 -3.92 -2.58 -13.80
CA ASP A 10 -4.81 -1.44 -14.04
C ASP A 10 -5.74 -1.21 -12.85
N THR A 11 -6.43 -2.25 -12.40
CA THR A 11 -7.35 -2.21 -11.24
C THR A 11 -6.97 -3.28 -10.22
N LEU A 12 -7.06 -2.93 -8.94
CA LEU A 12 -6.88 -3.89 -7.83
C LEU A 12 -8.23 -4.39 -7.34
N THR A 13 -8.39 -5.71 -7.27
CA THR A 13 -9.54 -6.35 -6.63
C THR A 13 -9.38 -6.38 -5.10
N ALA A 14 -10.46 -6.72 -4.37
CA ALA A 14 -10.38 -6.94 -2.93
C ALA A 14 -9.38 -8.07 -2.57
N THR A 15 -9.35 -9.14 -3.36
CA THR A 15 -8.37 -10.23 -3.20
C THR A 15 -6.94 -9.73 -3.40
N ASP A 16 -6.71 -8.87 -4.40
CA ASP A 16 -5.40 -8.28 -4.63
C ASP A 16 -4.94 -7.46 -3.41
N ILE A 17 -5.81 -6.64 -2.83
CA ILE A 17 -5.52 -5.85 -1.63
C ILE A 17 -5.11 -6.76 -0.45
N LEU A 18 -5.86 -7.84 -0.22
CA LEU A 18 -5.54 -8.80 0.84
C LEU A 18 -4.19 -9.50 0.59
N ASP A 19 -3.89 -9.84 -0.66
CA ASP A 19 -2.63 -10.49 -1.01
C ASP A 19 -1.43 -9.54 -0.91
N ILE A 20 -1.62 -8.26 -1.22
CA ILE A 20 -0.63 -7.21 -0.97
C ILE A 20 -0.30 -7.14 0.52
N ILE A 21 -1.31 -7.03 1.38
CA ILE A 21 -1.13 -6.95 2.84
C ILE A 21 -0.34 -8.17 3.35
N LYS A 22 -0.70 -9.38 2.90
CA LYS A 22 0.02 -10.62 3.24
C LYS A 22 1.47 -10.60 2.76
N LEU A 23 1.74 -10.09 1.56
CA LEU A 23 3.08 -10.05 0.99
C LEU A 23 3.98 -9.04 1.70
N VAL A 24 3.47 -7.85 2.04
CA VAL A 24 4.20 -6.88 2.87
C VAL A 24 4.58 -7.51 4.21
N GLY A 25 3.61 -8.16 4.90
CA GLY A 25 3.89 -8.85 6.15
C GLY A 25 4.89 -10.02 6.02
N LYS A 26 4.86 -10.77 4.91
CA LYS A 26 5.87 -11.81 4.61
C LYS A 26 7.28 -11.24 4.45
N ASN A 27 7.40 -10.00 3.97
CA ASN A 27 8.67 -9.28 3.88
C ASN A 27 9.14 -8.74 5.25
N LYS A 28 8.37 -8.98 6.32
CA LYS A 28 8.57 -8.42 7.67
C LYS A 28 8.40 -6.91 7.76
N ASP A 29 7.86 -6.30 6.72
CA ASP A 29 7.50 -4.89 6.68
C ASP A 29 6.10 -4.67 7.30
N LEU A 30 5.83 -3.44 7.73
CA LEU A 30 4.54 -3.05 8.29
C LEU A 30 3.71 -2.32 7.24
N ILE A 31 2.41 -2.65 7.16
CA ILE A 31 1.43 -1.89 6.39
C ILE A 31 0.30 -1.40 7.29
N ILE A 32 -0.07 -0.14 7.13
CA ILE A 32 -1.20 0.50 7.81
C ILE A 32 -2.17 0.95 6.73
N VAL A 33 -3.42 0.51 6.85
CA VAL A 33 -4.53 0.96 6.00
C VAL A 33 -5.56 1.62 6.91
N LYS A 34 -5.88 2.88 6.63
CA LYS A 34 -6.81 3.68 7.41
C LYS A 34 -7.91 4.23 6.50
N ASN A 35 -9.15 4.19 6.98
CA ASN A 35 -10.27 4.94 6.41
C ASN A 35 -10.65 6.06 7.38
N ASP A 36 -10.45 7.30 6.98
CA ASP A 36 -10.80 8.54 7.66
C ASP A 36 -12.16 9.06 7.18
N GLY A 37 -13.23 8.47 7.70
CA GLY A 37 -14.61 8.83 7.34
C GLY A 37 -15.08 10.23 7.74
N ILE A 38 -14.19 11.06 8.32
CA ILE A 38 -14.45 12.47 8.65
C ILE A 38 -13.95 13.39 7.54
N ARG A 39 -13.00 12.93 6.71
CA ARG A 39 -12.44 13.76 5.64
C ARG A 39 -13.37 13.79 4.43
N GLU A 40 -13.48 14.97 3.83
CA GLU A 40 -14.23 15.16 2.59
C GLU A 40 -13.46 14.65 1.35
N ASN A 41 -12.12 14.69 1.40
CA ASN A 41 -11.23 14.13 0.39
C ASN A 41 -10.11 13.35 1.08
N ASP A 42 -9.42 12.48 0.33
CA ASP A 42 -8.34 11.64 0.82
C ASP A 42 -8.76 10.75 2.00
N GLN A 43 -9.92 10.09 1.82
CA GLN A 43 -10.53 9.25 2.86
C GLN A 43 -9.68 8.03 3.22
N TYR A 44 -8.81 7.53 2.34
CA TYR A 44 -7.93 6.42 2.66
C TYR A 44 -6.49 6.90 2.79
N SER A 45 -5.82 6.45 3.86
CA SER A 45 -4.37 6.56 4.02
C SER A 45 -3.77 5.16 4.03
N VAL A 46 -2.83 4.88 3.12
CA VAL A 46 -2.04 3.65 3.12
C VAL A 46 -0.59 3.99 3.37
N ILE A 47 0.02 3.35 4.36
CA ILE A 47 1.40 3.57 4.78
C ILE A 47 2.11 2.21 4.81
N ILE A 48 3.30 2.13 4.20
CA ILE A 48 4.20 0.97 4.31
C ILE A 48 5.49 1.43 4.97
N ILE A 49 5.93 0.73 6.02
CA ILE A 49 7.19 1.00 6.73
C ILE A 49 8.10 -0.21 6.52
N SER A 50 9.29 0.03 5.96
CA SER A 50 10.22 -1.07 5.70
C SER A 50 10.98 -1.47 6.96
N SER A 51 11.09 -2.77 7.26
CA SER A 51 11.93 -3.28 8.34
C SER A 51 13.42 -3.10 8.06
N ASN A 52 13.83 -3.00 6.79
CA ASN A 52 15.22 -2.79 6.40
C ASN A 52 15.66 -1.33 6.54
N ASN A 53 14.69 -0.40 6.54
CA ASN A 53 14.94 1.01 6.74
C ASN A 53 13.76 1.63 7.50
N PRO A 54 13.71 1.46 8.84
CA PRO A 54 12.56 1.88 9.65
C PRO A 54 12.27 3.38 9.60
N GLU A 55 13.29 4.20 9.30
CA GLU A 55 13.15 5.64 9.09
C GLU A 55 12.42 5.99 7.78
N LYS A 56 12.28 5.02 6.87
CA LYS A 56 11.64 5.19 5.56
C LYS A 56 10.24 4.59 5.56
N SER A 57 9.26 5.46 5.51
CA SER A 57 7.86 5.13 5.27
C SER A 57 7.41 5.61 3.88
N PHE A 58 6.65 4.78 3.18
CA PHE A 58 5.95 5.12 1.95
C PHE A 58 4.50 5.40 2.31
N ARG A 59 3.94 6.52 1.86
CA ARG A 59 2.57 6.91 2.20
C ARG A 59 1.85 7.42 0.96
N CYS A 60 0.62 6.98 0.77
CA CYS A 60 -0.30 7.57 -0.19
C CYS A 60 -1.66 7.77 0.48
N ASP A 61 -2.22 8.97 0.27
CA ASP A 61 -3.58 9.29 0.64
C ASP A 61 -4.42 9.40 -0.66
N ASN A 62 -5.66 8.89 -0.65
CA ASN A 62 -6.57 8.95 -1.80
C ASN A 62 -8.03 8.67 -1.39
N ASP A 63 -8.99 9.10 -2.21
CA ASP A 63 -10.41 8.74 -2.05
C ASP A 63 -10.71 7.27 -2.37
N SER A 64 -9.86 6.63 -3.18
CA SER A 64 -9.94 5.22 -3.51
C SER A 64 -8.84 4.44 -2.81
N LEU A 65 -9.23 3.46 -1.97
CA LEU A 65 -8.29 2.52 -1.37
C LEU A 65 -7.42 1.80 -2.43
N GLN A 66 -8.01 1.49 -3.59
CA GLN A 66 -7.32 0.81 -4.69
C GLN A 66 -6.20 1.69 -5.25
N GLU A 67 -6.48 2.98 -5.47
CA GLU A 67 -5.49 3.94 -5.97
C GLU A 67 -4.43 4.24 -4.92
N ALA A 68 -4.83 4.47 -3.66
CA ALA A 68 -3.87 4.67 -2.55
C ALA A 68 -2.91 3.49 -2.44
N MET A 69 -3.43 2.26 -2.45
CA MET A 69 -2.63 1.03 -2.39
C MET A 69 -1.70 0.88 -3.59
N LYS A 70 -2.20 1.14 -4.80
CA LYS A 70 -1.40 1.04 -6.03
C LYS A 70 -0.25 2.04 -6.03
N ASN A 71 -0.51 3.28 -5.62
CA ASN A 71 0.48 4.34 -5.64
C ASN A 71 1.53 4.16 -4.55
N VAL A 72 1.14 3.82 -3.32
CA VAL A 72 2.13 3.52 -2.27
C VAL A 72 2.98 2.30 -2.63
N LEU A 73 2.40 1.30 -3.31
CA LEU A 73 3.15 0.13 -3.77
C LEU A 73 4.18 0.49 -4.83
N LYS A 74 3.86 1.36 -5.79
CA LYS A 74 4.82 1.80 -6.82
C LYS A 74 6.07 2.39 -6.18
N GLU A 75 5.91 3.22 -5.15
CA GLU A 75 7.03 3.79 -4.42
C GLU A 75 7.79 2.72 -3.61
N TYR A 76 7.06 1.88 -2.87
CA TYR A 76 7.64 0.83 -2.05
C TYR A 76 8.49 -0.15 -2.88
N VAL A 77 7.97 -0.65 -4.02
CA VAL A 77 8.68 -1.65 -4.83
C VAL A 77 9.92 -1.11 -5.56
N MET A 78 10.02 0.20 -5.78
CA MET A 78 11.22 0.83 -6.34
C MET A 78 12.37 0.92 -5.33
N ASN A 79 12.09 0.69 -4.05
CA ASN A 79 13.01 0.96 -2.94
C ASN A 79 13.30 -0.28 -2.08
N ILE A 80 12.93 -1.47 -2.55
CA ILE A 80 13.24 -2.77 -1.95
C ILE A 80 14.09 -3.63 -2.88
#